data_AF-A0A1M3L4X6-F1
#
_entry.id   AF-A0A1M3L4X6-F1
#
_cell.length_a   1.000
_cell.length_b   1.000
_cell.length_c   1.000
_cell.angle_alpha   90.00
_cell.angle_beta   90.00
_cell.angle_gamma   90.00
#
_symmetry.space_group_name_H-M   'P 1'
#
loop_
_entity.id
_entity.type
_entity.pdbx_description
1 polymer ?
#
loop_
_entity_poly.entity_id
_entity_poly.type
_entity_poly.pdbx_seq_one_letter_code
_entity_poly.pdbx_strand_id
1 'polypeptide(L)'
;MLLFNVSKGNKGKKYFSKERDMSDVVFAEKAEAFNRWFADNNKKLTQYLEVRRSYNCDVFNDSYLKMYENILFSGNKIENYMHYFIRSYYTNLMAEGIKQNRYCELLPNYDKSDVDSGYFREIEAKQSKLESDIMQYVYDNYDIRDFELFKMYISLKPAINYTSLSEITGVKAHNIQRAISRIKKGVLANKEFAERRKELV
;
A
#
# COMPACT_ATOMS: atom_id res chain seq x y z
N MET A 1 -49.14 -3.81 2.16
CA MET A 1 -49.07 -3.43 3.59
C MET A 1 -47.79 -2.64 3.81
N LEU A 2 -47.92 -1.32 3.95
CA LEU A 2 -46.82 -0.41 4.28
C LEU A 2 -46.68 -0.39 5.81
N LEU A 3 -45.58 -0.92 6.33
CA LEU A 3 -45.25 -0.83 7.76
C LEU A 3 -43.88 -0.18 7.96
N PHE A 4 -43.72 1.03 7.41
CA PHE A 4 -42.66 1.93 7.86
C PHE A 4 -43.29 3.28 8.16
N ASN A 5 -43.60 3.47 9.43
CA ASN A 5 -44.09 4.72 9.97
C ASN A 5 -42.90 5.70 10.04
N VAL A 6 -42.63 6.41 8.95
CA VAL A 6 -41.64 7.50 8.86
C VAL A 6 -42.25 8.72 9.53
N SER A 7 -42.34 8.69 10.86
CA SER A 7 -42.96 9.76 11.65
C SER A 7 -42.31 9.84 13.02
N LYS A 8 -41.15 10.48 13.05
CA LYS A 8 -40.69 11.47 14.04
C LYS A 8 -39.22 11.78 13.74
N GLY A 9 -38.96 13.03 13.36
CA GLY A 9 -37.64 13.51 12.98
C GLY A 9 -36.57 13.09 13.98
N ASN A 10 -35.56 12.37 13.48
CA ASN A 10 -34.32 12.16 14.19
C ASN A 10 -33.60 13.52 14.22
N LYS A 11 -33.97 14.38 15.19
CA LYS A 11 -33.30 15.64 15.46
C LYS A 11 -31.91 15.30 15.98
N GLY A 12 -30.97 15.14 15.05
CA GLY A 12 -29.53 15.05 15.25
C GLY A 12 -29.11 14.53 16.63
N LYS A 13 -29.34 13.24 16.91
CA LYS A 13 -28.60 12.59 17.99
C LYS A 13 -27.13 12.58 17.55
N LYS A 14 -26.35 13.53 18.05
CA LYS A 14 -24.89 13.50 17.97
C LYS A 14 -24.44 12.29 18.78
N TYR A 15 -24.03 11.23 18.09
CA TYR A 15 -23.25 10.17 18.71
C TYR A 15 -21.87 10.77 18.94
N PHE A 16 -21.63 11.29 20.14
CA PHE A 16 -20.28 11.58 20.57
C PHE A 16 -19.55 10.24 20.61
N SER A 17 -18.65 10.00 19.66
CA SER A 17 -17.64 8.95 19.81
C SER A 17 -16.70 9.43 20.89
N LYS A 18 -17.12 9.28 22.16
CA LYS A 18 -16.25 9.54 23.30
C LYS A 18 -15.19 8.45 23.25
N GLU A 19 -13.94 8.82 22.95
CA GLU A 19 -12.80 7.96 23.27
C GLU A 19 -12.92 7.62 24.76
N ARG A 20 -13.17 6.34 25.05
CA ARG A 20 -13.46 5.89 26.41
C ARG A 20 -12.13 5.81 27.15
N ASP A 21 -11.86 6.81 27.97
CA ASP A 21 -10.69 6.86 28.84
C ASP A 21 -10.74 5.72 29.87
N MET A 22 -9.58 5.17 30.24
CA MET A 22 -9.47 4.08 31.22
C MET A 22 -9.91 4.50 32.64
N SER A 23 -10.10 5.81 32.84
CA SER A 23 -10.70 6.39 34.04
C SER A 23 -12.22 6.10 34.18
N ASP A 24 -12.91 5.69 33.12
CA ASP A 24 -14.35 5.38 33.10
C ASP A 24 -14.66 3.87 33.35
N VAL A 25 -13.69 3.07 33.78
CA VAL A 25 -13.85 1.62 34.05
C VAL A 25 -14.57 1.38 35.38
N VAL A 26 -15.86 1.73 35.43
CA VAL A 26 -16.67 1.71 36.66
C VAL A 26 -17.16 0.30 37.02
N PHE A 27 -17.20 -0.64 36.06
CA PHE A 27 -17.81 -1.96 36.25
C PHE A 27 -16.87 -3.13 35.94
N ALA A 28 -15.57 -2.98 36.22
CA ALA A 28 -14.53 -4.00 35.99
C ALA A 28 -14.91 -5.40 36.49
N GLU A 29 -15.40 -5.50 37.73
CA GLU A 29 -15.76 -6.79 38.33
C GLU A 29 -16.88 -7.52 37.57
N LYS A 30 -17.85 -6.78 37.03
CA LYS A 30 -18.93 -7.37 36.22
C LYS A 30 -18.43 -7.84 34.86
N ALA A 31 -17.50 -7.09 34.27
CA ALA A 31 -16.87 -7.46 32.99
C ALA A 31 -15.97 -8.70 33.16
N GLU A 32 -15.23 -8.77 34.26
CA GLU A 32 -14.47 -9.96 34.69
C GLU A 32 -15.37 -11.19 34.87
N ALA A 33 -16.52 -11.03 35.57
CA ALA A 33 -17.48 -12.11 35.76
C ALA A 33 -18.04 -12.62 34.42
N PHE A 34 -18.34 -11.70 33.49
CA PHE A 34 -18.72 -12.06 32.13
C PHE A 34 -17.61 -12.80 31.39
N ASN A 35 -16.35 -12.32 31.49
CA ASN A 35 -15.22 -12.95 30.83
C ASN A 35 -15.01 -14.41 31.30
N ARG A 36 -15.08 -14.66 32.61
CA ARG A 36 -15.00 -16.03 33.16
C ARG A 36 -16.16 -16.89 32.68
N TRP A 37 -17.39 -16.38 32.76
CA TRP A 37 -18.56 -17.08 32.23
C TRP A 37 -18.40 -17.40 30.74
N PHE A 38 -17.87 -16.47 29.95
CA PHE A 38 -17.66 -16.65 28.53
C PHE A 38 -16.62 -17.72 28.25
N ALA A 39 -15.51 -17.74 28.98
CA ALA A 39 -14.50 -18.80 28.88
C ALA A 39 -15.10 -20.19 29.11
N ASP A 40 -15.95 -20.33 30.13
CA ASP A 40 -16.63 -21.60 30.48
C ASP A 40 -17.69 -22.02 29.44
N ASN A 41 -18.27 -21.07 28.72
CA ASN A 41 -19.40 -21.32 27.81
C ASN A 41 -19.07 -21.14 26.33
N ASN A 42 -17.84 -20.72 25.99
CA ASN A 42 -17.41 -20.45 24.61
C ASN A 42 -17.68 -21.65 23.69
N LYS A 43 -17.23 -22.85 24.10
CA LYS A 43 -17.43 -24.07 23.31
C LYS A 43 -18.91 -24.37 23.06
N LYS A 44 -19.78 -24.15 24.05
CA LYS A 44 -21.23 -24.36 23.92
C LYS A 44 -21.86 -23.33 22.98
N LEU A 45 -21.42 -22.07 23.07
CA LEU A 45 -21.87 -20.99 22.19
C LEU A 45 -21.48 -21.28 20.73
N THR A 46 -20.23 -21.67 20.50
CA THR A 46 -19.72 -22.05 19.18
C THR A 46 -20.51 -23.22 18.61
N GLN A 47 -20.65 -24.31 19.36
CA GLN A 47 -21.45 -25.47 18.94
C GLN A 47 -22.90 -25.11 18.62
N TYR A 48 -23.53 -24.26 19.44
CA TYR A 48 -24.90 -23.79 19.20
C TYR A 48 -25.04 -23.06 17.85
N LEU A 49 -24.05 -22.26 17.48
CA LEU A 49 -24.04 -21.49 16.23
C LEU A 49 -23.64 -22.34 15.02
N GLU A 50 -22.74 -23.30 15.20
CA GLU A 50 -22.32 -24.26 14.16
C GLU A 50 -23.48 -25.17 13.74
N VAL A 51 -24.23 -25.72 14.70
CA VAL A 51 -25.42 -26.56 14.42
C VAL A 51 -26.46 -25.80 13.58
N ARG A 52 -26.56 -24.49 13.78
CA ARG A 52 -27.47 -23.60 13.02
C ARG A 52 -26.88 -23.09 11.71
N ARG A 53 -25.66 -23.53 11.35
CA ARG A 53 -24.90 -23.08 10.17
C ARG A 53 -24.78 -21.55 10.10
N SER A 54 -24.76 -20.90 11.25
CA SER A 54 -24.73 -19.44 11.35
C SER A 54 -23.45 -18.94 11.99
N TYR A 55 -22.47 -19.81 12.27
CA TYR A 55 -21.21 -19.44 12.92
C TYR A 55 -20.30 -18.65 11.96
N ASN A 56 -19.85 -17.49 12.42
CA ASN A 56 -18.88 -16.62 11.80
C ASN A 56 -17.94 -16.13 12.91
N CYS A 57 -16.66 -16.46 12.80
CA CYS A 57 -15.65 -16.19 13.83
C CYS A 57 -15.49 -14.69 14.12
N ASP A 58 -15.47 -13.86 13.08
CA ASP A 58 -15.29 -12.41 13.21
C ASP A 58 -16.48 -11.79 13.94
N VAL A 59 -17.70 -12.12 13.53
CA VAL A 59 -18.93 -11.65 14.18
C VAL A 59 -19.01 -12.14 15.63
N PHE A 60 -18.55 -13.36 15.90
CA PHE A 60 -18.53 -13.94 17.23
C PHE A 60 -17.60 -13.18 18.18
N ASN A 61 -16.38 -12.89 17.73
CA ASN A 61 -15.39 -12.13 18.48
C ASN A 61 -15.84 -10.67 18.66
N ASP A 62 -16.39 -10.04 17.61
CA ASP A 62 -16.95 -8.69 17.69
C ASP A 62 -18.10 -8.60 18.69
N SER A 63 -18.96 -9.62 18.75
CA SER A 63 -20.04 -9.71 19.74
C SER A 63 -19.52 -9.83 21.17
N TYR A 64 -18.46 -10.62 21.38
CA TYR A 64 -17.80 -10.70 22.66
C TYR A 64 -17.24 -9.34 23.10
N LEU A 65 -16.46 -8.69 22.24
CA LEU A 65 -15.84 -7.38 22.55
C LEU A 65 -16.90 -6.32 22.83
N LYS A 66 -17.92 -6.20 21.98
CA LYS A 66 -19.03 -5.25 22.19
C LYS A 66 -19.78 -5.49 23.49
N MET A 67 -20.02 -6.75 23.85
CA MET A 67 -20.69 -7.09 25.10
C MET A 67 -19.81 -6.79 26.31
N TYR A 68 -18.53 -7.14 26.25
CA TYR A 68 -17.54 -6.83 27.28
C TYR A 68 -17.45 -5.33 27.53
N GLU A 69 -17.26 -4.52 26.48
CA GLU A 69 -17.21 -3.06 26.57
C GLU A 69 -18.52 -2.46 27.11
N ASN A 70 -19.68 -2.96 26.67
CA ASN A 70 -20.96 -2.47 27.19
C ASN A 70 -21.12 -2.76 28.69
N ILE A 71 -20.67 -3.92 29.17
CA ILE A 71 -20.69 -4.21 30.60
C ILE A 71 -19.72 -3.29 31.34
N LEU A 72 -18.49 -3.17 30.83
CA LEU A 72 -17.40 -2.41 31.43
C LEU A 72 -17.77 -0.94 31.66
N PHE A 73 -18.43 -0.32 30.69
CA PHE A 73 -18.70 1.12 30.68
C PHE A 73 -20.15 1.51 30.97
N SER A 74 -21.15 0.65 30.68
CA SER A 74 -22.57 0.99 30.88
C SER A 74 -23.20 0.35 32.11
N GLY A 75 -22.54 -0.65 32.74
CA GLY A 75 -23.01 -1.28 33.96
C GLY A 75 -24.31 -2.08 33.83
N ASN A 76 -24.73 -2.35 32.59
CA ASN A 76 -25.97 -3.05 32.25
C ASN A 76 -26.09 -4.34 33.06
N LYS A 77 -27.22 -4.50 33.78
CA LYS A 77 -27.53 -5.75 34.47
C LYS A 77 -28.01 -6.76 33.44
N ILE A 78 -27.20 -7.79 33.20
CA ILE A 78 -27.54 -8.87 32.28
C ILE A 78 -27.93 -10.09 33.11
N GLU A 79 -29.19 -10.51 33.01
CA GLU A 79 -29.72 -11.64 33.79
C GLU A 79 -29.33 -12.99 33.18
N ASN A 80 -29.20 -13.06 31.85
CA ASN A 80 -28.82 -14.27 31.13
C ASN A 80 -27.82 -13.94 30.03
N TYR A 81 -26.54 -14.22 30.31
CA TYR A 81 -25.46 -13.97 29.36
C TYR A 81 -25.60 -14.79 28.07
N MET A 82 -26.12 -16.03 28.13
CA MET A 82 -26.32 -16.87 26.94
C MET A 82 -27.30 -16.21 25.98
N HIS A 83 -28.50 -15.86 26.47
CA HIS A 83 -29.53 -15.24 25.64
C HIS A 83 -29.06 -13.88 25.09
N TYR A 84 -28.42 -13.08 25.94
CA TYR A 84 -27.93 -11.76 25.56
C TYR A 84 -26.83 -11.86 24.49
N PHE A 85 -25.88 -12.78 24.66
CA PHE A 85 -24.80 -13.00 23.70
C PHE A 85 -25.35 -13.46 22.34
N ILE A 86 -26.24 -14.46 22.33
CA ILE A 86 -26.84 -14.95 21.08
C ILE A 86 -27.64 -13.84 20.37
N ARG A 87 -28.36 -13.00 21.10
CA ARG A 87 -29.06 -11.85 20.53
C ARG A 87 -28.09 -10.82 19.95
N SER A 88 -27.01 -10.51 20.66
CA SER A 88 -25.96 -9.61 20.19
C SER A 88 -25.29 -10.15 18.93
N TYR A 89 -24.98 -11.45 18.91
CA TYR A 89 -24.45 -12.18 17.77
C TYR A 89 -25.30 -12.02 16.51
N TYR A 90 -26.57 -12.40 16.57
CA TYR A 90 -27.44 -12.27 15.39
C TYR A 90 -27.66 -10.80 14.98
N THR A 91 -27.67 -9.87 15.94
CA THR A 91 -27.75 -8.43 15.63
C THR A 91 -26.53 -7.97 14.83
N ASN A 92 -25.33 -8.37 15.26
CA ASN A 92 -24.08 -8.05 14.56
C ASN A 92 -23.97 -8.77 13.22
N LEU A 93 -24.41 -10.03 13.13
CA LEU A 93 -24.42 -10.79 11.88
C LEU A 93 -25.26 -10.10 10.81
N MET A 94 -26.46 -9.63 11.19
CA MET A 94 -27.33 -8.89 10.27
C MET A 94 -26.74 -7.54 9.88
N ALA A 95 -26.13 -6.82 10.84
CA ALA A 95 -25.47 -5.56 10.57
C ALA A 95 -24.26 -5.73 9.62
N GLU A 96 -23.50 -6.80 9.78
CA GLU A 96 -22.37 -7.12 8.91
C GLU A 96 -22.86 -7.46 7.50
N GLY A 97 -23.92 -8.23 7.35
CA GLY A 97 -24.54 -8.47 6.03
C GLY A 97 -24.96 -7.17 5.32
N ILE A 98 -25.58 -6.23 6.04
CA ILE A 98 -25.93 -4.90 5.50
C ILE A 98 -24.67 -4.12 5.11
N LYS A 99 -23.62 -4.17 5.94
CA LYS A 99 -22.35 -3.48 5.68
C LYS A 99 -21.63 -4.06 4.46
N GLN A 100 -21.63 -5.38 4.29
CA GLN A 100 -21.01 -6.08 3.18
C GLN A 100 -21.73 -5.82 1.86
N ASN A 101 -23.06 -5.70 1.88
CA ASN A 101 -23.86 -5.31 0.70
C ASN A 101 -23.55 -3.89 0.17
N ARG A 102 -22.73 -3.09 0.87
CA ARG A 102 -22.25 -1.80 0.35
C ARG A 102 -21.05 -1.95 -0.59
N TYR A 103 -20.34 -3.07 -0.53
CA TYR A 103 -19.17 -3.34 -1.36
C TYR A 103 -19.57 -4.19 -2.56
N CYS A 104 -19.02 -3.87 -3.73
CA CYS A 104 -19.16 -4.71 -4.92
C CYS A 104 -18.11 -5.83 -4.92
N GLU A 105 -18.40 -6.92 -5.63
CA GLU A 105 -17.41 -7.96 -5.90
C GLU A 105 -16.22 -7.35 -6.66
N LEU A 106 -15.01 -7.75 -6.28
CA LEU A 106 -13.80 -7.35 -7.00
C LEU A 106 -13.87 -7.91 -8.42
N LEU A 107 -13.58 -7.05 -9.41
CA LEU A 107 -13.51 -7.50 -10.79
C LEU A 107 -12.36 -8.51 -10.98
N PRO A 108 -12.46 -9.42 -11.95
CA PRO A 108 -11.34 -10.29 -12.32
C PRO A 108 -10.10 -9.45 -12.63
N ASN A 109 -8.93 -9.91 -12.17
CA ASN A 109 -7.62 -9.25 -12.35
C ASN A 109 -7.43 -7.94 -11.56
N TYR A 110 -8.18 -7.68 -10.49
CA TYR A 110 -7.95 -6.51 -9.61
C TYR A 110 -6.52 -6.42 -9.06
N ASP A 111 -5.83 -7.55 -8.99
CA ASP A 111 -4.47 -7.75 -8.48
C ASP A 111 -3.38 -7.70 -9.56
N LYS A 112 -3.77 -7.63 -10.84
CA LYS A 112 -2.81 -7.46 -11.93
C LYS A 112 -2.43 -5.99 -12.04
N SER A 113 -1.14 -5.69 -12.04
CA SER A 113 -0.66 -4.35 -12.32
C SER A 113 -0.90 -4.02 -13.80
N ASP A 114 -1.46 -2.84 -14.07
CA ASP A 114 -1.57 -2.28 -15.43
C ASP A 114 -0.20 -2.03 -16.10
N VAL A 115 0.87 -2.15 -15.33
CA VAL A 115 2.26 -1.94 -15.74
C VAL A 115 2.87 -3.29 -16.11
N ASP A 116 3.12 -3.53 -17.39
CA ASP A 116 3.86 -4.71 -17.85
C ASP A 116 5.34 -4.59 -17.42
N SER A 117 5.64 -5.10 -16.23
CA SER A 117 7.00 -5.11 -15.66
C SER A 117 8.04 -5.78 -16.56
N GLY A 118 7.61 -6.67 -17.47
CA GLY A 118 8.48 -7.31 -18.45
C GLY A 118 8.98 -6.31 -19.50
N TYR A 119 8.09 -5.47 -20.01
CA TYR A 119 8.39 -4.46 -21.03
C TYR A 119 9.43 -3.43 -20.53
N PHE A 120 9.27 -2.92 -19.30
CA PHE A 120 10.22 -1.97 -18.73
C PHE A 120 11.61 -2.57 -18.55
N ARG A 121 11.70 -3.82 -18.07
CA ARG A 121 12.98 -4.52 -17.91
C ARG A 121 13.68 -4.73 -19.25
N GLU A 122 12.93 -5.03 -20.31
CA GLU A 122 13.50 -5.21 -21.64
C GLU A 122 14.06 -3.89 -22.19
N ILE A 123 13.33 -2.78 -22.03
CA ILE A 123 13.82 -1.44 -22.42
C ILE A 123 15.09 -1.07 -21.65
N GLU A 124 15.11 -1.24 -20.33
CA GLU A 124 16.29 -0.94 -19.51
C GLU A 124 17.53 -1.74 -19.94
N ALA A 125 17.33 -3.02 -20.28
CA ALA A 125 18.41 -3.88 -20.78
C ALA A 125 18.93 -3.41 -22.15
N LYS A 126 18.03 -3.05 -23.07
CA LYS A 126 18.40 -2.51 -24.39
C LYS A 126 19.13 -1.16 -24.26
N GLN A 127 18.67 -0.29 -23.37
CA GLN A 127 19.32 0.98 -23.07
C GLN A 127 20.74 0.77 -22.52
N SER A 128 20.89 -0.06 -21.49
CA SER A 128 22.20 -0.34 -20.86
C SER A 128 23.21 -0.92 -21.86
N LYS A 129 22.73 -1.77 -22.77
CA LYS A 129 23.55 -2.32 -23.86
C LYS A 129 23.97 -1.23 -24.85
N LEU A 130 23.06 -0.35 -25.27
CA LEU A 130 23.37 0.76 -26.17
C LEU A 130 24.41 1.72 -25.54
N GLU A 131 24.26 2.05 -24.26
CA GLU A 131 25.23 2.89 -23.54
C GLU A 131 26.63 2.26 -23.49
N SER A 132 26.69 0.95 -23.23
CA SER A 132 27.95 0.19 -23.22
C SER A 132 28.61 0.17 -24.60
N ASP A 133 27.84 -0.08 -25.66
CA ASP A 133 28.35 -0.12 -27.04
C ASP A 133 28.84 1.27 -27.50
N ILE A 134 28.16 2.35 -27.10
CA ILE A 134 28.61 3.73 -27.34
C ILE A 134 29.95 3.98 -26.63
N MET A 135 30.08 3.57 -25.36
CA MET A 135 31.34 3.73 -24.62
C MET A 135 32.48 2.97 -25.26
N GLN A 136 32.24 1.74 -25.73
CA GLN A 136 33.23 0.95 -26.45
C GLN A 136 33.64 1.61 -27.78
N TYR A 137 32.66 2.07 -28.57
CA TYR A 137 32.92 2.83 -29.80
C TYR A 137 33.79 4.06 -29.54
N VAL A 138 33.52 4.81 -28.46
CA VAL A 138 34.34 5.98 -28.12
C VAL A 138 35.75 5.57 -27.73
N TYR A 139 35.91 4.48 -26.99
CA TYR A 139 37.23 3.95 -26.61
C TYR A 139 38.06 3.56 -27.83
N ASP A 140 37.45 2.91 -28.82
CA ASP A 140 38.16 2.38 -29.98
C ASP A 140 38.52 3.45 -31.02
N ASN A 141 37.78 4.58 -31.07
CA ASN A 141 37.88 5.56 -32.15
C ASN A 141 38.48 6.92 -31.73
N TYR A 142 38.79 7.11 -30.44
CA TYR A 142 39.32 8.38 -29.92
C TYR A 142 40.53 8.14 -29.01
N ASP A 143 41.37 9.16 -28.86
CA ASP A 143 42.52 9.10 -27.95
C ASP A 143 42.08 8.77 -26.52
N ILE A 144 42.89 7.98 -25.81
CA ILE A 144 42.58 7.52 -24.45
C ILE A 144 42.22 8.68 -23.49
N ARG A 145 42.93 9.80 -23.59
CA ARG A 145 42.66 11.00 -22.77
C ARG A 145 41.31 11.62 -23.08
N ASP A 146 40.91 11.64 -24.34
CA ASP A 146 39.63 12.18 -24.78
C ASP A 146 38.48 11.26 -24.35
N PHE A 147 38.69 9.93 -24.43
CA PHE A 147 37.78 8.94 -23.89
C PHE A 147 37.60 9.09 -22.37
N GLU A 148 38.69 9.23 -21.60
CA GLU A 148 38.64 9.42 -20.14
C GLU A 148 37.84 10.67 -19.77
N LEU A 149 38.11 11.80 -20.44
CA LEU A 149 37.37 13.05 -20.25
C LEU A 149 35.87 12.88 -20.57
N PHE A 150 35.56 12.16 -21.65
CA PHE A 150 34.17 11.89 -22.04
C PHE A 150 33.46 10.99 -21.03
N LYS A 151 34.10 9.90 -20.58
CA LYS A 151 33.56 8.98 -19.59
C LYS A 151 33.30 9.70 -18.26
N MET A 152 34.27 10.48 -17.76
CA MET A 152 34.09 11.28 -16.55
C MET A 152 32.94 12.29 -16.71
N TYR A 153 32.87 12.97 -17.84
CA TYR A 153 31.80 13.94 -18.10
C TYR A 153 30.41 13.30 -18.11
N ILE A 154 30.23 12.15 -18.78
CA ILE A 154 28.93 11.48 -18.85
C ILE A 154 28.54 10.87 -17.49
N SER A 155 29.47 10.19 -16.81
CA SER A 155 29.17 9.51 -15.54
C SER A 155 28.92 10.46 -14.36
N LEU A 156 29.46 11.68 -14.40
CA LEU A 156 29.33 12.65 -13.30
C LEU A 156 28.27 13.75 -13.57
N LYS A 157 27.52 13.66 -14.68
CA LYS A 157 26.38 14.55 -14.91
C LYS A 157 25.22 14.21 -13.95
N PRO A 158 24.45 15.22 -13.48
CA PRO A 158 24.53 16.65 -13.77
C PRO A 158 25.54 17.42 -12.90
N ALA A 159 26.17 16.79 -11.90
CA ALA A 159 27.00 17.42 -10.88
C ALA A 159 28.25 18.13 -11.45
N ILE A 160 28.75 17.70 -12.60
CA ILE A 160 29.94 18.27 -13.23
C ILE A 160 29.64 19.15 -14.46
N ASN A 161 30.43 20.21 -14.62
CA ASN A 161 30.51 21.02 -15.84
C ASN A 161 31.97 21.05 -16.36
N TYR A 162 32.21 21.70 -17.50
CA TYR A 162 33.55 21.71 -18.10
C TYR A 162 34.61 22.43 -17.24
N THR A 163 34.21 23.42 -16.43
CA THR A 163 35.10 24.11 -15.49
C THR A 163 35.50 23.18 -14.34
N SER A 164 34.54 22.51 -13.72
CA SER A 164 34.81 21.52 -12.68
C SER A 164 35.67 20.36 -13.18
N LEU A 165 35.44 19.88 -14.41
CA LEU A 165 36.29 18.84 -15.00
C LEU A 165 37.70 19.36 -15.31
N SER A 166 37.84 20.64 -15.67
CA SER A 166 39.13 21.31 -15.86
C SER A 166 39.93 21.40 -14.57
N GLU A 167 39.27 21.67 -13.44
CA GLU A 167 39.89 21.71 -12.11
C GLU A 167 40.38 20.32 -11.68
N ILE A 168 39.58 19.27 -11.92
CA ILE A 168 39.92 17.90 -11.55
C ILE A 168 41.09 17.34 -12.38
N THR A 169 41.11 17.64 -13.68
CA THR A 169 42.04 17.00 -14.63
C THR A 169 43.25 17.87 -15.00
N GLY A 170 43.22 19.16 -14.68
CA GLY A 170 44.22 20.13 -15.12
C GLY A 170 44.17 20.48 -16.62
N VAL A 171 43.22 19.91 -17.38
CA VAL A 171 43.05 20.22 -18.81
C VAL A 171 42.17 21.45 -18.96
N LYS A 172 42.58 22.43 -19.78
CA LYS A 172 41.81 23.66 -19.99
C LYS A 172 40.38 23.35 -20.47
N ALA A 173 39.38 23.99 -19.86
CA ALA A 173 37.95 23.78 -20.14
C ALA A 173 37.57 23.84 -21.64
N HIS A 174 38.16 24.75 -22.43
CA HIS A 174 37.87 24.85 -23.86
C HIS A 174 38.37 23.63 -24.67
N ASN A 175 39.47 23.00 -24.23
CA ASN A 175 39.97 21.77 -24.85
C ASN A 175 39.05 20.60 -24.51
N ILE A 176 38.62 20.49 -23.25
CA ILE A 176 37.62 19.52 -22.79
C ILE A 176 36.34 19.65 -23.62
N GLN A 177 35.82 20.87 -23.76
CA GLN A 177 34.61 21.14 -24.54
C GLN A 177 34.78 20.72 -26.00
N ARG A 178 35.93 21.03 -26.62
CA ARG A 178 36.24 20.65 -28.01
C ARG A 178 36.29 19.13 -28.16
N ALA A 179 36.98 18.42 -27.27
CA ALA A 179 37.07 16.97 -27.25
C ALA A 179 35.69 16.31 -27.14
N ILE A 180 34.91 16.68 -26.11
CA ILE A 180 33.57 16.12 -25.87
C ILE A 180 32.63 16.43 -27.03
N SER A 181 32.67 17.64 -27.59
CA SER A 181 31.84 18.01 -28.75
C SER A 181 32.19 17.19 -30.00
N ARG A 182 33.48 16.90 -30.22
CA ARG A 182 33.95 16.06 -31.32
C ARG A 182 33.45 14.62 -31.16
N ILE A 183 33.55 14.06 -29.96
CA ILE A 183 33.02 12.73 -29.65
C ILE A 183 31.51 12.66 -29.86
N LYS A 184 30.76 13.61 -29.28
CA LYS A 184 29.30 13.67 -29.43
C LYS A 184 28.87 13.71 -30.90
N LYS A 185 29.57 14.49 -31.73
CA LYS A 185 29.29 14.54 -33.18
C LYS A 185 29.53 13.19 -33.85
N GLY A 186 30.60 12.47 -33.50
CA GLY A 186 30.86 11.15 -34.06
C GLY A 186 29.83 10.11 -33.64
N VAL A 187 29.43 10.11 -32.36
CA VAL A 187 28.36 9.23 -31.86
C VAL A 187 27.03 9.52 -32.57
N LEU A 188 26.68 10.80 -32.73
CA LEU A 188 25.44 11.20 -33.42
C LEU A 188 25.45 10.89 -34.92
N ALA A 189 26.63 10.84 -35.55
CA ALA A 189 26.76 10.47 -36.96
C ALA A 189 26.65 8.94 -37.18
N ASN A 190 26.76 8.14 -36.12
CA ASN A 190 26.59 6.69 -36.20
C ASN A 190 25.10 6.33 -36.36
N LYS A 191 24.73 5.89 -37.57
CA LYS A 191 23.36 5.53 -37.91
C LYS A 191 22.82 4.36 -37.08
N GLU A 192 23.67 3.40 -36.71
CA GLU A 192 23.26 2.24 -35.92
C GLU A 192 22.79 2.69 -34.52
N PHE A 193 23.56 3.55 -33.85
CA PHE A 193 23.17 4.10 -32.56
C PHE A 193 21.91 4.96 -32.65
N ALA A 194 21.72 5.70 -33.74
CA ALA A 194 20.52 6.50 -33.95
C ALA A 194 19.26 5.62 -34.10
N GLU A 195 19.34 4.52 -34.85
CA GLU A 195 18.20 3.59 -34.98
C GLU A 195 17.91 2.87 -33.66
N ARG A 196 18.93 2.32 -32.99
CA ARG A 196 18.77 1.66 -31.69
C ARG A 196 18.19 2.58 -30.62
N ARG A 197 18.48 3.88 -30.67
CA ARG A 197 17.88 4.88 -29.79
C ARG A 197 16.38 5.07 -30.04
N LYS A 198 15.92 4.96 -31.29
CA LYS A 198 14.47 5.08 -31.62
C LYS A 198 13.67 3.91 -31.07
N GLU A 199 14.27 2.72 -30.98
CA GLU A 199 13.62 1.54 -30.40
C GLU A 199 13.41 1.62 -28.88
N LEU A 200 14.02 2.61 -28.22
CA LEU A 200 13.92 2.84 -26.77
C LEU A 200 12.89 3.92 -26.39
N VAL A 201 12.28 4.60 -27.37
CA VAL A 201 11.31 5.71 -27.20
C VAL A 201 9.93 5.24 -27.61
#